data_AF-A0A925RNU7-F1
#
_entry.id   AF-A0A925RNU7-F1
#
_cell.length_a   1.000
_cell.length_b   1.000
_cell.length_c   1.000
_cell.angle_alpha   90.00
_cell.angle_beta   90.00
_cell.angle_gamma   90.00
#
_symmetry.space_group_name_H-M   'P 1'
#
loop_
_entity.id
_entity.type
_entity.pdbx_description
1 polymer ?
#
loop_
_entity_poly.entity_id
_entity_poly.type
_entity_poly.pdbx_seq_one_letter_code
_entity_poly.pdbx_strand_id
1 'polypeptide(L)'
;MKPLRVQVAEISRLLHARGWVANHDGNVTARDGARFIATPTATSKRLIGDRDLIDLDAKGQVQGRGKVFGEIGLHLTVYDRRPDVGCVVHAHPPNATAIASSRGNLIERPFIAEAVVSLGPRIPKIAFAMPGDPARAALAPWCELVDAVLLGNHGVLAWGADPEQAYLRL
;
A
#
# COMPACT_ATOMS: atom_id res chain seq x y z
N MET A 1 8.67 -4.83 -21.79
CA MET A 1 8.24 -4.68 -20.39
C MET A 1 6.73 -4.39 -20.38
N LYS A 2 5.94 -4.95 -19.46
CA LYS A 2 4.49 -4.68 -19.40
C LYS A 2 4.22 -3.21 -19.06
N PRO A 3 3.20 -2.54 -19.64
CA PRO A 3 2.85 -1.17 -19.27
C PRO A 3 2.47 -1.04 -17.78
N LEU A 4 2.85 0.07 -17.12
CA LEU A 4 2.65 0.27 -15.68
C LEU A 4 1.18 0.11 -15.25
N ARG A 5 0.24 0.69 -16.01
CA ARG A 5 -1.20 0.56 -15.76
C ARG A 5 -1.68 -0.89 -15.79
N VAL A 6 -1.13 -1.71 -16.69
CA VAL A 6 -1.45 -3.14 -16.76
C VAL A 6 -0.95 -3.86 -15.52
N GLN A 7 0.27 -3.55 -15.07
CA GLN A 7 0.84 -4.14 -13.86
C GLN A 7 0.01 -3.79 -12.62
N VAL A 8 -0.37 -2.52 -12.43
CA VAL A 8 -1.18 -2.08 -11.29
C VAL A 8 -2.57 -2.74 -11.30
N ALA A 9 -3.21 -2.85 -12.47
CA ALA A 9 -4.49 -3.55 -12.60
C ALA A 9 -4.37 -5.06 -12.31
N GLU A 10 -3.27 -5.70 -12.73
CA GLU A 10 -2.96 -7.09 -12.37
C GLU A 10 -2.79 -7.25 -10.86
N ILE A 11 -2.00 -6.40 -10.20
CA ILE A 11 -1.85 -6.41 -8.73
C ILE A 11 -3.20 -6.27 -8.04
N SER A 12 -4.03 -5.29 -8.44
CA SER A 12 -5.37 -5.10 -7.89
C SER A 12 -6.19 -6.40 -7.93
N ARG A 13 -6.22 -7.08 -9.08
CA ARG A 13 -6.97 -8.33 -9.24
C ARG A 13 -6.35 -9.49 -8.45
N LEU A 14 -5.03 -9.54 -8.34
CA LEU A 14 -4.30 -10.52 -7.52
C LEU A 14 -4.59 -10.38 -6.03
N LEU A 15 -4.70 -9.15 -5.50
CA LEU A 15 -5.10 -8.90 -4.12
C LEU A 15 -6.48 -9.52 -3.83
N HIS A 16 -7.44 -9.30 -4.73
CA HIS A 16 -8.77 -9.89 -4.60
C HIS A 16 -8.74 -11.42 -4.72
N ALA A 17 -8.01 -11.95 -5.71
CA ALA A 17 -7.91 -13.39 -5.94
C ALA A 17 -7.31 -14.15 -4.74
N ARG A 18 -6.41 -13.51 -3.98
CA ARG A 18 -5.85 -14.06 -2.73
C ARG A 18 -6.74 -13.88 -1.50
N GLY A 19 -7.87 -13.19 -1.62
CA GLY A 19 -8.73 -12.87 -0.48
C GLY A 19 -8.09 -11.87 0.48
N TRP A 20 -7.14 -11.05 0.01
CA TRP A 20 -6.49 -10.00 0.81
C TRP A 20 -7.29 -8.69 0.80
N VAL A 21 -8.35 -8.61 0.01
CA VAL A 21 -9.35 -7.54 0.00
C VAL A 21 -10.71 -8.18 -0.27
N ALA A 22 -11.79 -7.61 0.25
CA ALA A 22 -13.13 -8.21 0.20
C ALA A 22 -14.11 -7.42 -0.68
N ASN A 23 -14.28 -6.12 -0.40
CA ASN A 23 -15.26 -5.26 -1.07
C ASN A 23 -14.53 -4.27 -2.00
N HIS A 24 -14.48 -3.01 -1.60
CA HIS A 24 -13.77 -1.91 -2.25
C HIS A 24 -12.55 -1.45 -1.44
N ASP A 25 -12.18 -2.23 -0.44
CA ASP A 25 -11.04 -2.00 0.44
C ASP A 25 -9.70 -2.28 -0.27
N GLY A 26 -8.62 -1.89 0.40
CA GLY A 26 -7.29 -1.85 -0.18
C GLY A 26 -7.15 -0.77 -1.25
N ASN A 27 -5.92 -0.47 -1.61
CA ASN A 27 -5.62 0.50 -2.64
C ASN A 27 -4.19 0.33 -3.16
N VAL A 28 -4.01 0.68 -4.42
CA VAL A 28 -2.70 0.63 -5.08
C VAL A 28 -2.44 1.98 -5.70
N THR A 29 -1.24 2.50 -5.52
CA THR A 29 -0.71 3.62 -6.30
C THR A 29 0.63 3.24 -6.90
N ALA A 30 0.96 3.84 -8.04
CA ALA A 30 2.30 3.74 -8.62
C ALA A 30 2.77 5.09 -9.15
N ARG A 31 4.07 5.34 -9.07
CA ARG A 31 4.74 6.53 -9.59
C ARG A 31 4.86 6.42 -11.11
N ASP A 32 4.41 7.47 -11.81
CA ASP A 32 4.50 7.60 -13.26
C ASP A 32 5.18 8.94 -13.58
N GLY A 33 6.52 8.90 -13.67
CA GLY A 33 7.36 10.10 -13.73
C GLY A 33 7.19 10.99 -12.50
N ALA A 34 6.76 12.23 -12.70
CA ALA A 34 6.49 13.20 -11.63
C ALA A 34 5.04 13.13 -11.09
N ARG A 35 4.25 12.17 -11.55
CA ARG A 35 2.83 11.97 -11.22
C ARG A 35 2.61 10.60 -10.61
N PHE A 36 1.36 10.29 -10.29
CA PHE A 36 0.97 8.97 -9.81
C PHE A 36 -0.25 8.46 -10.56
N ILE A 37 -0.38 7.14 -10.62
CA ILE A 37 -1.63 6.46 -10.95
C ILE A 37 -2.17 5.77 -9.71
N ALA A 38 -3.49 5.64 -9.61
CA ALA A 38 -4.13 5.03 -8.46
C ALA A 38 -5.34 4.17 -8.84
N THR A 39 -5.66 3.17 -8.03
CA THR A 39 -6.98 2.53 -8.09
C THR A 39 -8.05 3.53 -7.64
N PRO A 40 -9.23 3.57 -8.28
CA PRO A 40 -10.34 4.41 -7.86
C PRO A 40 -10.91 3.97 -6.51
N THR A 41 -11.50 4.92 -5.79
CA THR A 41 -12.24 4.65 -4.55
C THR A 41 -13.54 3.87 -4.84
N ALA A 42 -14.10 3.23 -3.81
CA ALA A 42 -15.42 2.57 -3.84
C ALA A 42 -15.61 1.56 -4.99
N THR A 43 -14.52 1.01 -5.53
CA THR A 43 -14.53 0.06 -6.65
C THR A 43 -13.85 -1.24 -6.23
N SER A 44 -14.49 -2.37 -6.50
CA SER A 44 -13.92 -3.68 -6.16
C SER A 44 -12.64 -3.94 -6.93
N LYS A 45 -11.60 -4.38 -6.22
CA LYS A 45 -10.27 -4.66 -6.81
C LYS A 45 -10.28 -5.75 -7.87
N ARG A 46 -11.30 -6.62 -7.85
CA ARG A 46 -11.59 -7.62 -8.89
C ARG A 46 -11.85 -7.00 -10.26
N LEU A 47 -12.49 -5.82 -10.29
CA LEU A 47 -13.02 -5.21 -11.50
C LEU A 47 -12.07 -4.19 -12.13
N ILE A 48 -10.99 -3.83 -11.44
CA ILE A 48 -10.06 -2.81 -11.93
C ILE A 48 -9.34 -3.31 -13.18
N GLY A 49 -9.63 -2.68 -14.31
CA GLY A 49 -8.87 -2.72 -15.55
C GLY A 49 -7.79 -1.64 -15.59
N ASP A 50 -6.91 -1.75 -16.57
CA ASP A 50 -5.86 -0.76 -16.84
C ASP A 50 -6.43 0.63 -17.16
N ARG A 51 -7.62 0.71 -17.75
CA ARG A 51 -8.33 1.96 -18.08
C ARG A 51 -9.10 2.57 -16.90
N ASP A 52 -9.37 1.80 -15.85
CA ASP A 52 -10.12 2.27 -14.66
C ASP A 52 -9.23 3.01 -13.66
N LEU A 53 -7.91 2.93 -13.82
CA LEU A 53 -6.96 3.66 -12.99
C LEU A 53 -7.10 5.17 -13.23
N ILE A 54 -7.00 5.93 -12.16
CA ILE A 54 -7.07 7.39 -12.17
C ILE A 54 -5.67 7.98 -12.13
N ASP A 55 -5.48 9.10 -12.82
CA ASP A 55 -4.24 9.85 -12.81
C ASP A 55 -4.27 10.90 -11.69
N LEU A 56 -3.17 11.06 -10.99
CA LEU A 56 -2.98 12.03 -9.92
C LEU A 56 -1.78 12.93 -10.25
N ASP A 57 -1.85 14.20 -9.87
CA ASP A 57 -0.68 15.08 -9.91
C ASP A 57 0.32 14.73 -8.79
N ALA A 58 1.44 15.48 -8.72
CA ALA A 58 2.46 15.30 -7.70
C ALA A 58 1.96 15.51 -6.25
N LYS A 59 0.81 16.15 -6.07
CA LYS A 59 0.17 16.40 -4.77
C LYS A 59 -0.96 15.40 -4.49
N GLY A 60 -1.12 14.37 -5.32
CA GLY A 60 -2.18 13.37 -5.21
C GLY A 60 -3.57 13.86 -5.60
N GLN A 61 -3.68 14.99 -6.31
CA GLN A 61 -4.96 15.52 -6.78
C GLN A 61 -5.35 14.86 -8.11
N VAL A 62 -6.61 14.42 -8.20
CA VAL A 62 -7.14 13.74 -9.39
C VAL A 62 -7.06 14.64 -10.62
N GLN A 63 -6.47 14.11 -11.69
CA GLN A 63 -6.45 14.72 -13.01
C GLN A 63 -7.48 14.02 -13.89
N GLY A 64 -8.56 14.73 -14.24
CA GLY A 64 -9.63 14.17 -15.07
C GLY A 64 -10.78 13.58 -14.26
N ARG A 65 -11.18 12.34 -14.57
CA ARG A 65 -12.37 11.70 -14.00
C ARG A 65 -12.02 10.70 -12.90
N GLY A 66 -12.97 10.50 -11.98
CA GLY A 66 -12.86 9.54 -10.89
C GLY A 66 -12.62 10.23 -9.54
N LYS A 67 -12.43 9.41 -8.50
CA LYS A 67 -12.22 9.88 -7.13
C LYS A 67 -11.16 9.00 -6.46
N VAL A 68 -10.17 9.63 -5.85
CA VAL A 68 -9.15 8.94 -5.06
C VAL A 68 -9.70 8.52 -3.70
N PHE A 69 -9.11 7.48 -3.13
CA PHE A 69 -9.46 6.96 -1.81
C PHE A 69 -8.95 7.90 -0.69
N GLY A 70 -9.59 7.85 0.48
CA GLY A 70 -9.30 8.77 1.60
C GLY A 70 -7.91 8.61 2.24
N GLU A 71 -7.25 7.49 1.99
CA GLU A 71 -5.93 7.14 2.56
C GLU A 71 -4.76 7.58 1.69
N ILE A 72 -5.00 8.33 0.61
CA ILE A 72 -3.94 8.77 -0.33
C ILE A 72 -2.77 9.46 0.38
N GLY A 73 -3.03 10.16 1.49
CA GLY A 73 -2.00 10.79 2.30
C GLY A 73 -0.94 9.83 2.84
N LEU A 74 -1.29 8.57 3.14
CA LEU A 74 -0.33 7.54 3.56
C LEU A 74 0.62 7.17 2.42
N HIS A 75 0.08 6.97 1.21
CA HIS A 75 0.87 6.65 0.03
C HIS A 75 1.84 7.80 -0.32
N LEU A 76 1.35 9.03 -0.31
CA LEU A 76 2.19 10.22 -0.56
C LEU A 76 3.29 10.36 0.50
N THR A 77 2.99 10.06 1.77
CA THR A 77 4.00 10.10 2.84
C THR A 77 5.14 9.11 2.59
N VAL A 78 4.85 7.94 2.03
CA VAL A 78 5.89 6.99 1.59
C VAL A 78 6.70 7.59 0.44
N TYR A 79 6.04 8.07 -0.63
CA TYR A 79 6.73 8.62 -1.79
C TYR A 79 7.59 9.86 -1.49
N ASP A 80 7.17 10.69 -0.53
CA ASP A 80 7.90 11.89 -0.10
C ASP A 80 9.17 11.51 0.68
N ARG A 81 9.11 10.43 1.47
CA ARG A 81 10.23 9.94 2.29
C ARG A 81 11.15 8.99 1.53
N ARG A 82 10.65 8.35 0.47
CA ARG A 82 11.34 7.31 -0.29
C ARG A 82 11.28 7.58 -1.79
N PRO A 83 12.25 8.33 -2.34
CA PRO A 83 12.35 8.59 -3.78
C PRO A 83 12.54 7.32 -4.62
N ASP A 84 13.09 6.25 -4.02
CA ASP A 84 13.31 4.94 -4.63
C ASP A 84 12.00 4.12 -4.80
N VAL A 85 10.93 4.51 -4.13
CA VAL A 85 9.65 3.81 -4.20
C VAL A 85 8.88 4.20 -5.46
N GLY A 86 8.49 3.18 -6.22
CA GLY A 86 7.67 3.28 -7.43
C GLY A 86 6.25 2.75 -7.27
N CYS A 87 5.94 1.98 -6.22
CA CYS A 87 4.59 1.49 -5.94
C CYS A 87 4.32 1.34 -4.44
N VAL A 88 3.09 1.65 -4.02
CA VAL A 88 2.60 1.46 -2.66
C VAL A 88 1.28 0.70 -2.72
N VAL A 89 1.15 -0.36 -1.91
CA VAL A 89 -0.03 -1.21 -1.83
C VAL A 89 -0.51 -1.28 -0.39
N HIS A 90 -1.81 -1.04 -0.20
CA HIS A 90 -2.53 -1.31 1.02
C HIS A 90 -3.50 -2.47 0.80
N ALA A 91 -3.49 -3.44 1.72
CA ALA A 91 -4.39 -4.59 1.71
C ALA A 91 -4.64 -5.15 3.12
N HIS A 92 -5.47 -6.18 3.18
CA HIS A 92 -5.89 -6.88 4.39
C HIS A 92 -5.62 -8.40 4.35
N PRO A 93 -4.38 -8.89 4.16
CA PRO A 93 -4.09 -10.32 4.27
C PRO A 93 -4.54 -10.86 5.65
N PRO A 94 -5.39 -11.91 5.73
CA PRO A 94 -6.07 -12.27 6.98
C PRO A 94 -5.15 -12.46 8.19
N ASN A 95 -4.02 -13.15 8.01
CA ASN A 95 -3.07 -13.41 9.09
C ASN A 95 -2.35 -12.13 9.55
N ALA A 96 -1.93 -11.29 8.61
CA ALA A 96 -1.26 -10.02 8.93
C ALA A 96 -2.24 -9.04 9.58
N THR A 97 -3.48 -8.96 9.09
CA THR A 97 -4.56 -8.15 9.69
C THR A 97 -4.93 -8.63 11.08
N ALA A 98 -4.93 -9.95 11.34
CA ALA A 98 -5.14 -10.48 12.68
C ALA A 98 -4.05 -10.02 13.66
N ILE A 99 -2.77 -10.03 13.25
CA ILE A 99 -1.66 -9.50 14.06
C ILE A 99 -1.77 -7.97 14.21
N ALA A 100 -2.14 -7.26 13.15
CA ALA A 100 -2.38 -5.82 13.19
C ALA A 100 -3.51 -5.46 14.18
N SER A 101 -4.48 -6.35 14.37
CA SER A 101 -5.61 -6.18 15.30
C SER A 101 -5.35 -6.72 16.72
N SER A 102 -4.27 -7.47 16.94
CA SER A 102 -3.94 -8.04 18.24
C SER A 102 -3.39 -6.98 19.21
N ARG A 103 -3.19 -7.32 20.49
CA ARG A 103 -2.37 -6.49 21.38
C ARG A 103 -0.88 -6.74 21.09
N GLY A 104 -0.06 -5.69 21.16
CA GLY A 104 1.38 -5.75 20.89
C GLY A 104 1.72 -5.97 19.41
N ASN A 105 2.99 -6.26 19.12
CA ASN A 105 3.49 -6.62 17.79
C ASN A 105 4.30 -7.92 17.87
N LEU A 106 3.73 -9.02 17.37
CA LEU A 106 4.34 -10.35 17.42
C LEU A 106 5.50 -10.54 16.43
N ILE A 107 5.59 -9.67 15.42
CA ILE A 107 6.56 -9.77 14.31
C ILE A 107 7.49 -8.56 14.23
N GLU A 108 7.65 -7.81 15.33
CA GLU A 108 8.61 -6.69 15.37
C GLU A 108 10.06 -7.15 15.35
N ARG A 109 10.31 -8.41 15.73
CA ARG A 109 11.62 -9.04 15.75
C ARG A 109 11.70 -10.06 14.60
N PRO A 110 12.93 -10.37 14.13
CA PRO A 110 13.13 -11.46 13.17
C PRO A 110 12.41 -12.73 13.62
N PHE A 111 11.57 -13.28 12.74
CA PHE A 111 10.76 -14.46 13.03
C PHE A 111 11.05 -15.60 12.04
N ILE A 112 11.22 -15.28 10.75
CA ILE A 112 11.53 -16.24 9.68
C ILE A 112 12.63 -15.62 8.79
N ALA A 113 13.65 -16.40 8.43
CA ALA A 113 14.81 -15.91 7.68
C ALA A 113 14.42 -15.35 6.30
N GLU A 114 13.52 -16.03 5.60
CA GLU A 114 12.98 -15.63 4.31
C GLU A 114 12.26 -14.28 4.39
N ALA A 115 11.49 -14.04 5.45
CA ALA A 115 10.84 -12.76 5.68
C ALA A 115 11.86 -11.65 5.92
N VAL A 116 12.96 -11.93 6.64
CA VAL A 116 14.04 -10.96 6.85
C VAL A 116 14.71 -10.58 5.54
N VAL A 117 14.94 -11.55 4.65
CA VAL A 117 15.55 -11.31 3.33
C VAL A 117 14.64 -10.44 2.46
N SER A 118 13.32 -10.64 2.51
CA SER A 118 12.38 -9.92 1.64
C SER A 118 11.84 -8.59 2.20
N LEU A 119 11.64 -8.49 3.51
CA LEU A 119 10.98 -7.38 4.21
C LEU A 119 11.90 -6.61 5.16
N GLY A 120 13.07 -7.15 5.44
CA GLY A 120 13.96 -6.65 6.47
C GLY A 120 13.68 -7.24 7.86
N PRO A 121 14.55 -6.94 8.85
CA PRO A 121 14.51 -7.60 10.16
C PRO A 121 13.34 -7.16 11.06
N ARG A 122 12.56 -6.16 10.64
CA ARG A 122 11.53 -5.53 11.47
C ARG A 122 10.31 -5.16 10.63
N ILE A 123 9.13 -5.55 11.10
CA ILE A 123 7.84 -5.09 10.56
C ILE A 123 7.12 -4.37 11.69
N PRO A 124 7.16 -3.03 11.75
CA PRO A 124 6.59 -2.27 12.85
C PRO A 124 5.07 -2.26 12.75
N LYS A 125 4.43 -2.15 13.91
CA LYS A 125 3.00 -1.94 14.04
C LYS A 125 2.76 -0.49 14.43
N ILE A 126 2.17 0.25 13.51
CA ILE A 126 1.81 1.64 13.71
C ILE A 126 0.51 1.68 14.50
N ALA A 127 0.47 2.49 15.55
CA ALA A 127 -0.74 2.68 16.34
C ALA A 127 -1.88 3.21 15.46
N PHE A 128 -3.11 2.78 15.76
CA PHE A 128 -4.28 3.28 15.06
C PHE A 128 -4.35 4.81 15.22
N ALA A 129 -4.55 5.50 14.10
CA ALA A 129 -4.74 6.92 14.05
C ALA A 129 -5.86 7.24 13.06
N MET A 130 -6.56 8.35 13.29
CA MET A 130 -7.59 8.80 12.37
C MET A 130 -6.98 9.10 10.98
N PRO A 131 -7.67 8.77 9.88
CA PRO A 131 -7.22 9.11 8.54
C PRO A 131 -6.89 10.60 8.39
N GLY A 132 -5.84 10.92 7.64
CA GLY A 132 -5.32 12.27 7.48
C GLY A 132 -3.99 12.48 8.20
N ASP A 133 -3.75 13.69 8.68
CA ASP A 133 -2.45 14.09 9.24
C ASP A 133 -1.97 13.26 10.44
N PRO A 134 -2.83 12.82 11.39
CA PRO A 134 -2.39 11.95 12.49
C PRO A 134 -1.80 10.63 12.00
N ALA A 135 -2.44 9.96 11.04
CA ALA A 135 -1.96 8.71 10.48
C ALA A 135 -0.65 8.90 9.68
N ARG A 136 -0.52 10.03 8.97
CA ARG A 136 0.72 10.39 8.26
C ARG A 136 1.87 10.63 9.22
N ALA A 137 1.63 11.37 10.30
CA ALA A 137 2.63 11.63 11.34
C ALA A 137 3.09 10.35 12.04
N ALA A 138 2.18 9.40 12.25
CA ALA A 138 2.49 8.10 12.83
C ALA A 138 3.30 7.19 11.87
N LEU A 139 3.06 7.29 10.55
CA LEU A 139 3.77 6.53 9.52
C LEU A 139 5.17 7.08 9.21
N ALA A 140 5.31 8.41 9.12
CA ALA A 140 6.51 9.06 8.59
C ALA A 140 7.86 8.60 9.20
N PRO A 141 7.98 8.35 10.53
CA PRO A 141 9.24 7.89 11.12
C PRO A 141 9.71 6.51 10.64
N TRP A 142 8.83 5.72 10.03
CA TRP A 142 9.10 4.34 9.61
C TRP A 142 9.45 4.21 8.13
N CYS A 143 9.03 5.15 7.27
CA CYS A 143 9.16 5.03 5.81
C CYS A 143 10.60 4.78 5.34
N GLU A 144 11.57 5.40 6.02
CA GLU A 144 13.01 5.29 5.69
C GLU A 144 13.67 4.03 6.26
N LEU A 145 12.99 3.30 7.15
CA LEU A 145 13.58 2.20 7.92
C LEU A 145 13.12 0.82 7.47
N VAL A 146 11.94 0.73 6.83
CA VAL A 146 11.30 -0.54 6.47
C VAL A 146 10.67 -0.46 5.09
N ASP A 147 10.13 -1.58 4.62
CA ASP A 147 9.41 -1.66 3.34
C ASP A 147 7.94 -2.10 3.49
N ALA A 148 7.53 -2.47 4.70
CA ALA A 148 6.16 -2.80 5.05
C ALA A 148 5.87 -2.50 6.52
N VAL A 149 4.62 -2.15 6.81
CA VAL A 149 4.13 -1.85 8.17
C VAL A 149 2.76 -2.48 8.39
N LEU A 150 2.51 -2.89 9.64
CA LEU A 150 1.16 -3.19 10.10
C LEU A 150 0.49 -1.89 10.55
N LEU A 151 -0.69 -1.61 10.03
CA LEU A 151 -1.56 -0.53 10.49
C LEU A 151 -2.51 -1.09 11.56
N GLY A 152 -2.34 -0.64 12.81
CA GLY A 152 -3.07 -1.17 13.96
C GLY A 152 -4.58 -1.17 13.77
N ASN A 153 -5.24 -2.31 14.01
CA ASN A 153 -6.68 -2.55 13.80
C ASN A 153 -7.17 -2.27 12.36
N HIS A 154 -6.27 -2.33 11.37
CA HIS A 154 -6.59 -1.97 10.00
C HIS A 154 -6.07 -3.01 9.01
N GLY A 155 -4.76 -3.06 8.75
CA GLY A 155 -4.22 -3.81 7.62
C GLY A 155 -2.71 -3.75 7.48
N VAL A 156 -2.25 -3.94 6.25
CA VAL A 156 -0.84 -3.83 5.87
C VAL A 156 -0.68 -2.70 4.86
N LEU A 157 0.38 -1.92 5.01
CA LEU A 157 0.85 -0.99 3.98
C LEU A 157 2.28 -1.40 3.60
N ALA A 158 2.50 -1.70 2.33
CA ALA A 158 3.78 -2.14 1.80
C ALA A 158 4.16 -1.32 0.56
N TRP A 159 5.46 -1.20 0.30
CA TRP A 159 5.96 -0.44 -0.83
C TRP A 159 7.15 -1.10 -1.49
N GLY A 160 7.43 -0.73 -2.75
CA GLY A 160 8.52 -1.27 -3.55
C GLY A 160 8.89 -0.38 -4.72
N ALA A 161 9.99 -0.71 -5.39
CA ALA A 161 10.47 -0.03 -6.59
C ALA A 161 9.49 -0.18 -7.78
N ASP A 162 8.70 -1.25 -7.79
CA ASP A 162 7.70 -1.54 -8.81
C ASP A 162 6.47 -2.26 -8.21
N PRO A 163 5.37 -2.41 -8.98
CA PRO A 163 4.16 -3.06 -8.47
C PRO A 163 4.33 -4.51 -8.01
N GLU A 164 5.23 -5.27 -8.64
CA GLU A 164 5.47 -6.67 -8.27
C GLU A 164 6.15 -6.75 -6.91
N GLN A 165 7.21 -5.96 -6.69
CA GLN A 165 7.91 -5.91 -5.42
C GLN A 165 6.99 -5.43 -4.29
N ALA A 166 6.19 -4.39 -4.51
CA ALA A 166 5.26 -3.91 -3.49
C ALA A 166 4.21 -4.97 -3.11
N TYR A 167 3.74 -5.76 -4.07
CA TYR A 167 2.82 -6.87 -3.84
C TYR A 167 3.45 -8.05 -3.11
N LEU A 168 4.68 -8.43 -3.46
CA LEU A 168 5.41 -9.52 -2.81
C LEU A 168 5.77 -9.22 -1.34
N ARG A 169 5.60 -7.96 -0.91
CA ARG A 169 5.88 -7.50 0.45
C ARG A 169 4.65 -7.49 1.39
N LEU A 170 3.49 -7.93 0.90
CA LEU A 170 2.26 -8.13 1.68
C LEU A 170 2.17 -9.53 2.28
#